data_AF-A0AA35T4Q6-F1
#
_entry.id   AF-A0AA35T4Q6-F1
#
_cell.length_a   1.000
_cell.length_b   1.000
_cell.length_c   1.000
_cell.angle_alpha   90.00
_cell.angle_beta   90.00
_cell.angle_gamma   90.00
#
_symmetry.space_group_name_H-M   'P 1'
#
loop_
_entity.id
_entity.type
_entity.pdbx_description
1 polymer ?
#
loop_
_entity_poly.entity_id
_entity_poly.type
_entity_poly.pdbx_seq_one_letter_code
_entity_poly.pdbx_strand_id
1 'polypeptide(L)'
;IGPQRNQIVSILDGVDWVELANQLNLKDEIHAIAGACQQENPVACRLRQIVDRFINSHDLEPCYMTVEKIAGALETLQFPHTKKADQLRRRVCPSTGQHHYQRQS
;
A
#
# COMPACT_ATOMS: atom_id res chain seq x y z
N ILE A 1 -11.89 -2.03 -2.89
CA ILE A 1 -10.74 -1.71 -2.00
C ILE A 1 -11.15 -1.03 -0.68
N GLY A 2 -12.20 -0.17 -0.65
CA GLY A 2 -12.63 0.60 0.55
C GLY A 2 -12.40 -0.04 1.94
N PRO A 3 -12.95 -1.23 2.26
CA PRO A 3 -12.76 -1.87 3.57
C PRO A 3 -11.34 -2.40 3.83
N GLN A 4 -10.53 -2.62 2.79
CA GLN A 4 -9.17 -3.16 2.87
C GLN A 4 -8.11 -2.07 3.12
N ARG A 5 -8.47 -0.78 3.05
CA ARG A 5 -7.58 0.36 3.34
C ARG A 5 -6.83 0.20 4.66
N ASN A 6 -7.54 -0.21 5.72
CA ASN A 6 -6.94 -0.43 7.03
C ASN A 6 -5.94 -1.59 7.05
N GLN A 7 -6.17 -2.64 6.25
CA GLN A 7 -5.23 -3.76 6.14
C GLN A 7 -3.96 -3.35 5.39
N ILE A 8 -4.09 -2.58 4.31
CA ILE A 8 -2.94 -2.02 3.57
C ILE A 8 -2.08 -1.19 4.53
N VAL A 9 -2.69 -0.25 5.26
CA VAL A 9 -1.98 0.61 6.22
C VAL A 9 -1.28 -0.21 7.31
N SER A 10 -1.94 -1.25 7.84
CA SER A 10 -1.33 -2.13 8.83
C SER A 10 -0.11 -2.90 8.30
N ILE A 11 -0.13 -3.32 7.03
CA ILE A 11 1.03 -4.00 6.41
C ILE A 11 2.17 -3.01 6.14
N LEU A 12 1.83 -1.76 5.81
CA LEU A 12 2.78 -0.66 5.59
C LEU A 12 3.38 -0.09 6.87
N ASP A 13 2.98 -0.56 8.05
CA ASP A 13 3.55 -0.10 9.32
C ASP A 13 5.07 -0.22 9.35
N GLY A 14 5.79 0.85 9.72
CA GLY A 14 7.25 0.91 9.69
C GLY A 14 7.88 1.09 8.29
N VAL A 15 7.09 1.33 7.23
CA VAL A 15 7.59 1.82 5.93
C VAL A 15 7.77 3.34 6.02
N ASP A 16 8.84 3.87 5.42
CA ASP A 16 8.99 5.30 5.27
C ASP A 16 7.91 5.85 4.33
N TRP A 17 7.02 6.66 4.90
CA TRP A 17 5.86 7.21 4.18
C TRP A 17 6.28 8.21 3.10
N VAL A 18 7.41 8.92 3.26
CA VAL A 18 7.92 9.88 2.27
C VAL A 18 8.45 9.13 1.05
N GLU A 19 9.24 8.09 1.27
CA GLU A 19 9.75 7.24 0.20
C GLU A 19 8.61 6.54 -0.54
N LEU A 20 7.63 6.00 0.20
CA LEU A 20 6.44 5.40 -0.41
C LEU A 20 5.63 6.41 -1.23
N ALA A 21 5.42 7.62 -0.72
CA ALA A 21 4.73 8.68 -1.46
C ALA A 21 5.47 9.05 -2.75
N ASN A 22 6.81 9.13 -2.72
CA ASN A 22 7.61 9.39 -3.90
C ASN A 22 7.44 8.29 -4.96
N GLN A 23 7.47 7.02 -4.56
CA GLN A 23 7.30 5.90 -5.49
C GLN A 23 5.88 5.82 -6.08
N LEU A 24 4.87 6.23 -5.32
CA LEU A 24 3.48 6.30 -5.78
C LEU A 24 3.15 7.58 -6.56
N ASN A 25 4.15 8.40 -6.90
CA ASN A 25 4.01 9.68 -7.59
C ASN A 25 3.11 10.69 -6.85
N LEU A 26 3.16 10.67 -5.51
CA LEU A 26 2.44 11.56 -4.60
C LEU A 26 3.37 12.60 -3.95
N LYS A 27 4.53 12.87 -4.57
CA LYS A 27 5.55 13.79 -4.05
C LYS A 27 5.02 15.20 -3.78
N ASP A 28 4.11 15.68 -4.64
CA ASP A 28 3.51 17.01 -4.52
C ASP A 28 2.49 17.08 -3.37
N GLU A 29 1.99 15.94 -2.89
CA GLU A 29 1.03 15.84 -1.79
C GLU A 29 1.69 15.64 -0.42
N ILE A 30 3.01 15.43 -0.36
CA ILE A 30 3.76 15.16 0.88
C ILE A 30 3.50 16.23 1.95
N HIS A 31 3.51 17.51 1.56
CA HIS A 31 3.27 18.63 2.48
C HIS A 31 1.84 18.63 3.02
N ALA A 32 0.85 18.34 2.17
CA ALA A 32 -0.55 18.26 2.56
C ALA A 32 -0.79 17.07 3.51
N ILE A 33 -0.17 15.92 3.23
CA ILE A 33 -0.23 14.71 4.06
C ILE A 33 0.43 14.95 5.42
N ALA A 34 1.60 15.60 5.45
CA ALA A 34 2.29 15.94 6.68
C ALA A 34 1.46 16.89 7.57
N GLY A 35 0.82 17.89 6.97
CA GLY A 35 -0.01 18.86 7.67
C GLY A 35 -1.33 18.30 8.22
N ALA A 36 -1.90 17.28 7.56
CA ALA A 36 -3.16 16.65 7.98
C ALA A 36 -3.03 15.77 9.23
N CYS A 37 -1.82 15.33 9.57
CA CYS A 37 -1.56 14.33 10.61
C CYS A 37 -0.73 14.92 11.76
N GLN A 38 -1.40 15.68 12.64
CA GLN A 38 -0.80 16.33 13.82
C GLN A 38 -1.05 15.59 15.15
N GLN A 39 -1.75 14.45 15.13
CA GLN A 39 -2.13 13.69 16.33
C GLN A 39 -1.09 12.63 16.75
N GLU A 40 -1.36 11.94 17.88
CA GLU A 40 -0.50 11.02 18.65
C GLU A 40 0.21 9.91 17.83
N ASN A 41 -0.29 9.54 16.64
CA ASN A 41 0.42 8.67 15.70
C ASN A 41 0.52 9.29 14.29
N PRO A 42 1.50 10.17 14.05
CA PRO A 42 1.62 10.90 12.80
C PRO A 42 1.99 9.98 11.62
N VAL A 43 2.77 8.92 11.85
CA VAL A 43 3.24 8.03 10.77
C VAL A 43 2.09 7.17 10.22
N ALA A 44 1.34 6.50 11.09
CA ALA A 44 0.20 5.67 10.65
C ALA A 44 -0.88 6.52 9.96
N CYS A 45 -1.11 7.74 10.46
CA CYS A 45 -2.01 8.69 9.82
C CYS A 45 -1.52 9.07 8.41
N ARG A 46 -0.23 9.37 8.23
CA ARG A 46 0.34 9.72 6.92
C ARG A 46 0.28 8.55 5.94
N LEU A 47 0.60 7.34 6.38
CA LEU A 47 0.46 6.13 5.57
C LEU A 47 -0.99 5.92 5.14
N ARG A 48 -1.97 6.14 6.03
CA ARG A 48 -3.39 6.10 5.67
C ARG A 48 -3.73 7.15 4.62
N GLN A 49 -3.28 8.39 4.78
CA GLN A 49 -3.52 9.47 3.81
C GLN A 49 -2.94 9.14 2.42
N ILE A 50 -1.73 8.58 2.35
CA ILE A 50 -1.12 8.10 1.10
C ILE A 50 -2.00 7.04 0.44
N VAL A 51 -2.37 6.01 1.20
CA VAL A 51 -3.18 4.90 0.71
C VAL A 51 -4.55 5.39 0.23
N ASP A 52 -5.20 6.26 1.00
CA ASP A 52 -6.50 6.85 0.64
C ASP A 52 -6.41 7.67 -0.65
N ARG A 53 -5.43 8.58 -0.76
CA ARG A 53 -5.23 9.41 -1.95
C ARG A 53 -4.91 8.55 -3.17
N PHE A 54 -4.01 7.58 -3.01
CA PHE A 54 -3.64 6.67 -4.10
C PHE A 54 -4.84 5.87 -4.59
N ILE A 55 -5.63 5.28 -3.69
CA ILE A 55 -6.81 4.49 -4.06
C ILE A 55 -7.87 5.38 -4.69
N ASN A 56 -8.13 6.58 -4.15
CA ASN A 56 -9.12 7.50 -4.72
C ASN A 56 -8.74 7.93 -6.16
N SER A 57 -7.45 8.17 -6.42
CA SER A 57 -6.96 8.46 -7.78
C SER A 57 -7.07 7.27 -8.74
N HIS A 58 -7.28 6.07 -8.21
CA HIS A 58 -7.39 4.81 -8.95
C HIS A 58 -8.70 4.07 -8.64
N ASP A 59 -9.76 4.79 -8.27
CA ASP A 59 -11.01 4.19 -7.74
C ASP A 59 -11.71 3.25 -8.74
N LEU A 60 -11.45 3.44 -10.03
CA LEU A 60 -11.96 2.61 -11.12
C LEU A 60 -11.12 1.34 -11.37
N GLU A 61 -9.96 1.19 -10.75
CA GLU A 61 -9.11 0.02 -10.93
C GLU A 61 -9.56 -1.16 -10.07
N PRO A 62 -9.43 -2.41 -10.58
CA PRO A 62 -9.69 -3.58 -9.78
C PRO A 62 -8.69 -3.70 -8.64
N CYS A 63 -9.15 -4.26 -7.51
CA CYS A 63 -8.39 -4.41 -6.27
C CYS A 63 -6.91 -4.79 -6.46
N TYR A 64 -6.69 -5.86 -7.24
CA TYR A 64 -5.36 -6.42 -7.43
C TYR A 64 -4.41 -5.45 -8.15
N MET A 65 -4.88 -4.61 -9.06
CA MET A 65 -4.02 -3.65 -9.78
C MET A 65 -3.50 -2.57 -8.85
N THR A 66 -4.38 -1.99 -8.02
CA THR A 66 -3.97 -0.98 -7.04
C THR A 66 -3.03 -1.57 -6.01
N VAL A 67 -3.27 -2.81 -5.56
CA VAL A 67 -2.38 -3.53 -4.64
C VAL A 67 -1.03 -3.84 -5.28
N GLU A 68 -1.00 -4.27 -6.54
CA GLU A 68 0.23 -4.53 -7.29
C GLU A 68 1.08 -3.28 -7.45
N LYS A 69 0.47 -2.10 -7.68
CA LYS A 69 1.21 -0.84 -7.74
C LYS A 69 1.85 -0.47 -6.39
N ILE A 70 1.13 -0.65 -5.28
CA ILE A 70 1.67 -0.41 -3.93
C ILE A 70 2.77 -1.43 -3.60
N ALA A 71 2.57 -2.70 -3.94
CA ALA A 71 3.55 -3.75 -3.77
C ALA A 71 4.82 -3.49 -4.61
N GLY A 72 4.66 -3.08 -5.86
CA GLY A 72 5.76 -2.69 -6.75
C GLY A 72 6.55 -1.50 -6.20
N ALA A 73 5.85 -0.47 -5.69
CA ALA A 73 6.50 0.65 -5.01
C ALA A 73 7.35 0.18 -3.82
N LEU A 74 6.86 -0.74 -2.99
CA LEU A 74 7.65 -1.32 -1.90
C LEU A 74 8.86 -2.12 -2.39
N GLU A 75 8.75 -2.84 -3.51
CA GLU A 75 9.87 -3.58 -4.10
C GLU A 75 10.97 -2.64 -4.60
N THR A 76 10.63 -1.44 -5.06
CA THR A 76 11.62 -0.42 -5.47
C THR A 76 12.43 0.18 -4.32
N LEU A 77 11.86 0.21 -3.11
CA LEU A 77 12.51 0.74 -1.91
C LEU A 77 13.58 -0.22 -1.32
N GLN A 78 13.80 -1.37 -1.96
CA GLN A 78 14.75 -2.42 -1.54
C GLN A 78 14.45 -3.03 -0.15
N PHE A 79 15.27 -4.01 0.26
CA PHE A 79 15.09 -4.80 1.47
C PHE A 79 15.02 -3.88 2.70
N PRO A 80 14.02 -4.02 3.61
CA PRO A 80 13.21 -5.21 3.91
C PRO A 80 11.77 -5.22 3.36
N HIS A 81 11.41 -4.33 2.43
CA HIS A 81 10.01 -4.09 2.05
C HIS A 81 9.39 -5.13 1.11
N THR A 82 10.20 -6.03 0.52
CA THR A 82 9.74 -7.13 -0.34
C THR A 82 8.81 -8.11 0.37
N LYS A 83 9.01 -8.37 1.67
CA LYS A 83 8.10 -9.21 2.47
C LYS A 83 6.73 -8.55 2.66
N LYS A 84 6.69 -7.22 2.79
CA LYS A 84 5.44 -6.46 2.92
C LYS A 84 4.67 -6.41 1.60
N ALA A 85 5.38 -6.29 0.48
CA ALA A 85 4.81 -6.41 -0.87
C ALA A 85 4.08 -7.75 -1.07
N ASP A 86 4.73 -8.87 -0.71
CA ASP A 86 4.11 -10.19 -0.77
C ASP A 86 2.91 -10.33 0.19
N GLN A 87 2.98 -9.76 1.40
CA GLN A 87 1.83 -9.71 2.31
C GLN A 87 0.65 -8.92 1.75
N LEU A 88 0.89 -7.80 1.08
CA LEU A 88 -0.16 -7.01 0.43
C LEU A 88 -0.90 -7.86 -0.62
N ARG A 89 -0.14 -8.51 -1.51
CA ARG A 89 -0.67 -9.39 -2.56
C ARG A 89 -1.58 -10.49 -2.00
N ARG A 90 -1.16 -11.13 -0.91
CA ARG A 90 -1.86 -12.29 -0.33
C ARG A 90 -3.06 -11.92 0.54
N ARG A 91 -2.98 -10.81 1.28
CA ARG A 91 -3.96 -10.50 2.35
C ARG A 91 -5.01 -9.49 1.94
N VAL A 92 -4.67 -8.55 1.05
CA VAL A 92 -5.53 -7.41 0.73
C VAL A 92 -6.59 -7.79 -0.29
N CYS A 93 -6.23 -8.45 -1.39
CA CYS A 93 -7.18 -8.89 -2.43
C CYS A 93 -7.31 -10.42 -2.47
N PRO A 94 -8.04 -11.07 -1.54
CA PRO A 94 -8.09 -12.53 -1.42
C PRO A 94 -8.88 -13.26 -2.54
N SER A 95 -9.04 -12.71 -3.76
CA SER A 95 -10.02 -13.22 -4.73
C SER A 95 -9.57 -13.34 -6.19
N THR A 96 -8.27 -13.28 -6.50
CA THR A 96 -7.76 -13.61 -7.85
C THR A 96 -6.89 -14.88 -7.91
N GLY A 97 -6.82 -15.65 -6.82
CA GLY A 97 -5.79 -16.69 -6.66
C GLY A 97 -6.22 -18.00 -6.03
N GLN A 98 -7.51 -18.38 -6.04
CA GLN A 98 -7.86 -19.80 -6.00
C GLN A 98 -7.56 -20.43 -7.38
N HIS A 99 -6.30 -20.38 -7.80
CA HIS A 99 -5.75 -21.37 -8.70
C HIS A 99 -5.01 -22.37 -7.83
N HIS A 100 -5.73 -23.42 -7.45
CA HIS A 100 -5.13 -24.74 -7.30
C HIS A 100 -4.12 -24.97 -8.44
N TYR A 101 -2.83 -24.98 -8.16
CA TYR A 101 -1.90 -25.85 -8.86
C TYR A 101 -0.99 -26.50 -7.83
N GLN A 102 -1.29 -27.78 -7.58
CA GLN A 102 -0.52 -28.72 -6.81
C GLN A 102 0.96 -28.69 -7.24
N ARG A 103 1.88 -28.64 -6.28
CA ARG A 103 3.21 -29.23 -6.49
C ARG A 103 3.10 -30.73 -6.25
N GLN A 104 2.90 -31.51 -7.31
CA GLN A 104 3.29 -32.92 -7.36
C GLN A 104 4.36 -33.07 -8.45
N SER A 105 5.58 -33.31 -8.02
CA SER A 105 6.63 -34.07 -8.73
C SER A 105 7.55 -34.65 -7.68
#